data_AF-A0A962I8A2-F1
#
_entry.id   AF-A0A962I8A2-F1
#
_cell.length_a   1.000
_cell.length_b   1.000
_cell.length_c   1.000
_cell.angle_alpha   90.00
_cell.angle_beta   90.00
_cell.angle_gamma   90.00
#
_symmetry.space_group_name_H-M   'P 1'
#
loop_
_entity.id
_entity.type
_entity.pdbx_description
1 polymer ?
#
loop_
_entity_poly.entity_id
_entity_poly.type
_entity_poly.pdbx_seq_one_letter_code
_entity_poly.pdbx_strand_id
1 'polypeptide(L)'
;ISGDWGWTGLVPEQIVGDNEFGNLMIKDVDGAYWRLCPEDLYCRRIAHSRAELDRLSQDQDFLQDWTMRELVAEARERLGPLLPDRKYCLRIPGPLGGEYGGDNLATLSLHELISVSGHIARQIEDLPDGAQVVLKVVD
;
A
#
# COMPACT_ATOMS: atom_id res chain seq x y z
N ILE A 1 3.80 10.93 2.30
CA ILE A 1 4.27 9.95 3.34
C ILE A 1 4.25 10.59 4.72
N SER A 2 5.15 11.51 5.09
CA SER A 2 5.19 12.03 6.48
C SER A 2 3.89 12.69 6.94
N GLY A 3 3.15 13.35 6.05
CA GLY A 3 1.84 13.94 6.38
C GLY A 3 0.72 12.92 6.59
N ASP A 4 0.71 11.84 5.79
CA ASP A 4 -0.44 10.91 5.71
C ASP A 4 -0.23 9.61 6.50
N TRP A 5 1.02 9.17 6.63
CA TRP A 5 1.43 7.91 7.26
C TRP A 5 2.43 8.12 8.42
N GLY A 6 2.82 9.35 8.73
CA GLY A 6 3.78 9.61 9.82
C GLY A 6 3.27 9.20 11.21
N TRP A 7 1.97 8.97 11.36
CA TRP A 7 1.36 8.49 12.60
C TRP A 7 1.75 7.03 12.94
N THR A 8 2.28 6.25 11.98
CA THR A 8 2.76 4.87 12.22
C THR A 8 4.12 4.82 12.94
N GLY A 9 4.77 5.97 13.14
CA GLY A 9 6.13 6.06 13.64
C GLY A 9 7.21 5.99 12.56
N LEU A 10 6.83 5.80 11.29
CA LEU A 10 7.75 5.91 10.16
C LEU A 10 8.29 7.34 10.01
N VAL A 11 9.62 7.48 10.03
CA VAL A 11 10.33 8.69 9.63
C VAL A 11 11.10 8.41 8.33
N PRO A 12 10.51 8.73 7.15
CA PRO A 12 11.05 8.29 5.87
C PRO A 12 12.33 9.04 5.49
N GLU A 13 13.36 8.31 5.06
CA GLU A 13 14.57 8.87 4.44
C GLU A 13 14.49 8.75 2.92
N GLN A 14 14.16 7.56 2.40
CA GLN A 14 14.18 7.26 0.96
C GLN A 14 13.16 6.20 0.58
N ILE A 15 12.46 6.39 -0.55
CA ILE A 15 11.72 5.32 -1.22
C ILE A 15 12.74 4.48 -2.01
N VAL A 16 12.85 3.20 -1.68
CA VAL A 16 13.81 2.26 -2.30
C VAL A 16 13.16 1.27 -3.26
N GLY A 17 11.83 1.25 -3.31
CA GLY A 17 11.07 0.46 -4.28
C GLY A 17 9.60 0.81 -4.26
N ASP A 18 8.93 0.56 -5.38
CA ASP A 18 7.48 0.65 -5.54
C ASP A 18 7.00 -0.40 -6.55
N ASN A 19 5.72 -0.77 -6.49
CA ASN A 19 5.09 -1.67 -7.45
C ASN A 19 3.95 -0.97 -8.22
N GLU A 20 3.26 -1.69 -9.11
CA GLU A 20 2.19 -1.13 -9.94
C GLU A 20 0.89 -0.84 -9.16
N PHE A 21 0.74 -1.37 -7.94
CA PHE A 21 -0.38 -1.09 -7.01
C PHE A 21 -0.07 0.04 -6.03
N GLY A 22 1.11 0.65 -6.12
CA GLY A 22 1.51 1.78 -5.28
C GLY A 22 1.99 1.37 -3.89
N ASN A 23 2.24 0.08 -3.64
CA ASN A 23 2.93 -0.35 -2.44
C ASN A 23 4.35 0.21 -2.48
N LEU A 24 4.81 0.74 -1.35
CA LEU A 24 6.11 1.38 -1.23
C LEU A 24 7.01 0.61 -0.28
N MET A 25 8.27 0.48 -0.65
CA MET A 25 9.34 0.08 0.22
C MET A 25 10.17 1.31 0.58
N ILE A 26 10.29 1.58 1.88
CA ILE A 26 10.79 2.86 2.39
C ILE A 26 11.91 2.56 3.38
N LYS A 27 13.08 3.15 3.16
CA LYS A 27 14.15 3.20 4.15
C LYS A 27 13.86 4.38 5.10
N ASP A 28 13.89 4.13 6.40
CA ASP A 28 13.78 5.17 7.42
C ASP A 28 15.16 5.74 7.80
N VAL A 29 15.14 6.82 8.59
CA VAL A 29 16.36 7.52 9.05
C VAL A 29 17.25 6.67 9.96
N ASP A 30 16.72 5.60 10.56
CA ASP A 30 17.46 4.66 11.41
C ASP A 30 18.05 3.49 10.60
N GLY A 31 17.80 3.45 9.28
CA GLY A 31 18.30 2.43 8.36
C GLY A 31 17.46 1.15 8.31
N ALA A 32 16.29 1.13 8.94
CA ALA A 32 15.31 0.07 8.79
C ALA A 32 14.44 0.29 7.54
N TYR A 33 13.75 -0.77 7.14
CA TYR A 33 12.92 -0.80 5.93
C TYR A 33 11.48 -1.12 6.27
N TRP A 34 10.59 -0.36 5.67
CA TRP A 34 9.14 -0.42 5.87
C TRP A 34 8.44 -0.74 4.57
N ARG A 35 7.31 -1.41 4.67
CA ARG A 35 6.35 -1.57 3.58
C ARG A 35 5.09 -0.79 3.90
N LEU A 36 4.67 0.04 2.96
CA LEU A 36 3.36 0.69 2.93
C LEU A 36 2.50 -0.02 1.89
N CYS A 37 1.30 -0.44 2.29
CA CYS A 37 0.35 -1.22 1.50
C CYS A 37 -0.98 -0.45 1.45
N PRO A 38 -1.21 0.40 0.43
CA PRO A 38 -2.41 1.24 0.34
C PRO A 38 -3.72 0.45 0.30
N GLU A 39 -3.71 -0.70 -0.38
CA GLU A 39 -4.85 -1.58 -0.58
C GLU A 39 -5.25 -2.33 0.70
N ASP A 40 -4.30 -2.60 1.58
CA ASP A 40 -4.51 -3.25 2.88
C ASP A 40 -4.43 -2.28 4.07
N LEU A 41 -4.29 -0.98 3.80
CA LEU A 41 -4.29 0.09 4.81
C LEU A 41 -3.28 -0.09 5.95
N TYR A 42 -2.08 -0.61 5.67
CA TYR A 42 -1.02 -0.73 6.68
C TYR A 42 0.31 -0.11 6.24
N CYS A 43 1.11 0.29 7.23
CA CYS A 43 2.52 0.60 7.06
C CYS A 43 3.33 -0.02 8.20
N ARG A 44 4.19 -0.99 7.89
CA ARG A 44 4.93 -1.77 8.90
C ARG A 44 6.39 -1.97 8.53
N ARG A 45 7.24 -2.10 9.55
CA ARG A 45 8.65 -2.47 9.37
C ARG A 45 8.75 -3.92 8.87
N ILE A 46 9.53 -4.14 7.82
CA ILE A 46 9.79 -5.44 7.20
C ILE A 46 11.23 -5.92 7.37
N ALA A 47 12.18 -5.02 7.66
CA ALA A 47 13.57 -5.36 7.95
C ALA A 47 14.22 -4.28 8.84
N HIS A 48 15.15 -4.68 9.71
CA HIS A 48 15.92 -3.74 10.55
C HIS A 48 17.24 -3.31 9.90
N SER A 49 17.64 -3.95 8.82
CA SER A 49 18.90 -3.66 8.14
C SER A 49 18.84 -4.06 6.67
N ARG A 50 19.81 -3.58 5.90
CA ARG A 50 19.94 -3.94 4.49
C ARG A 50 20.11 -5.45 4.29
N ALA A 51 20.88 -6.11 5.15
CA ALA A 51 21.11 -7.55 5.07
C ALA A 51 19.85 -8.39 5.38
N GLU A 52 18.97 -7.89 6.25
CA GLU A 52 17.64 -8.50 6.46
C GLU A 52 16.75 -8.32 5.24
N LEU A 53 16.74 -7.11 4.65
CA LEU A 53 15.97 -6.86 3.44
C LEU A 53 16.45 -7.71 2.27
N ASP A 54 17.76 -7.86 2.08
CA ASP A 54 18.32 -8.68 1.00
C ASP A 54 17.88 -10.15 1.16
N ARG A 55 17.85 -10.68 2.41
CA ARG A 55 17.32 -12.02 2.70
C ARG A 55 15.83 -12.13 2.39
N LEU A 56 15.03 -11.15 2.83
CA LEU A 56 13.59 -11.09 2.55
C LEU A 56 13.32 -11.02 1.03
N SER A 57 14.19 -10.36 0.27
CA SER A 57 14.08 -10.24 -1.18
C SER A 57 14.41 -11.54 -1.93
N GLN A 58 14.86 -12.59 -1.23
CA GLN A 58 15.02 -13.94 -1.79
C GLN A 58 13.86 -14.88 -1.40
N ASP A 59 12.95 -14.42 -0.54
CA ASP A 59 11.79 -15.19 -0.11
C ASP A 59 10.71 -15.16 -1.22
N GLN A 60 10.31 -16.34 -1.69
CA GLN A 60 9.41 -16.44 -2.83
C GLN A 60 7.97 -16.02 -2.51
N ASP A 61 7.54 -16.22 -1.26
CA ASP A 61 6.20 -15.81 -0.84
C ASP A 61 6.14 -14.29 -0.75
N PHE A 62 7.18 -13.66 -0.19
CA PHE A 62 7.32 -12.21 -0.18
C PHE A 62 7.38 -11.64 -1.60
N LEU A 63 8.15 -12.25 -2.51
CA LEU A 63 8.23 -11.79 -3.89
C LEU A 63 6.90 -11.93 -4.64
N GLN A 64 6.19 -13.04 -4.44
CA GLN A 64 4.88 -13.24 -5.04
C GLN A 64 3.88 -12.19 -4.55
N ASP A 65 3.83 -11.96 -3.24
CA ASP A 65 2.98 -10.97 -2.61
C ASP A 65 3.35 -9.52 -3.01
N TRP A 66 4.64 -9.19 -3.05
CA TRP A 66 5.11 -7.86 -3.45
C TRP A 66 4.85 -7.54 -4.92
N THR A 67 5.05 -8.52 -5.81
CA THR A 67 4.92 -8.29 -7.26
C THR A 67 3.47 -8.29 -7.74
N MET A 68 2.55 -8.92 -6.99
CA MET A 68 1.12 -8.94 -7.28
C MET A 68 0.79 -9.32 -8.74
N ARG A 69 1.61 -10.20 -9.35
CA ARG A 69 1.65 -10.41 -10.82
C ARG A 69 0.29 -10.72 -11.43
N GLU A 70 -0.49 -11.57 -10.77
CA GLU A 70 -1.82 -11.98 -11.24
C GLU A 70 -2.80 -10.81 -11.24
N LEU A 71 -2.82 -10.04 -10.15
CA LEU A 71 -3.69 -8.86 -10.01
C LEU A 71 -3.29 -7.74 -10.96
N VAL A 72 -1.98 -7.55 -11.18
CA VAL A 72 -1.45 -6.61 -12.19
C VAL A 72 -1.90 -7.00 -13.59
N ALA A 73 -1.80 -8.29 -13.93
CA ALA A 73 -2.24 -8.78 -15.23
C ALA A 73 -3.74 -8.51 -15.45
N GLU A 74 -4.56 -8.82 -14.45
CA GLU A 74 -6.00 -8.56 -14.48
C GLU A 74 -6.31 -7.05 -14.60
N ALA A 75 -5.66 -6.21 -13.78
CA ALA A 75 -5.85 -4.76 -13.83
C ALA A 75 -5.46 -4.18 -15.18
N ARG A 76 -4.37 -4.66 -15.78
CA ARG A 76 -3.94 -4.24 -17.11
C ARG A 76 -4.93 -4.67 -18.20
N GLU A 77 -5.50 -5.87 -18.10
CA GLU A 77 -6.52 -6.34 -19.04
C GLU A 77 -7.80 -5.48 -18.96
N ARG A 78 -8.23 -5.13 -17.74
CA ARG A 78 -9.49 -4.42 -17.51
C ARG A 78 -9.40 -2.91 -17.69
N LEU A 79 -8.31 -2.30 -17.25
CA LEU A 79 -8.13 -0.84 -17.18
C LEU A 79 -7.17 -0.29 -18.24
N GLY A 80 -6.47 -1.18 -18.95
CA GLY A 80 -5.37 -0.81 -19.84
C GLY A 80 -4.06 -0.55 -19.08
N PRO A 81 -2.97 -0.26 -19.80
CA PRO A 81 -1.67 0.02 -19.19
C PRO A 81 -1.68 1.32 -18.37
N LEU A 82 -0.84 1.38 -17.33
CA LEU A 82 -0.66 2.59 -16.53
C LEU A 82 -0.09 3.74 -17.38
N LEU A 83 -0.68 4.91 -17.20
CA LEU A 83 -0.10 6.19 -17.63
C LEU A 83 1.01 6.60 -16.64
N PRO A 84 1.91 7.53 -17.03
CA PRO A 84 2.87 8.12 -16.10
C PRO A 84 2.20 8.62 -14.81
N ASP A 85 2.87 8.41 -13.68
CA ASP A 85 2.44 8.79 -12.32
C ASP A 85 1.15 8.14 -11.81
N ARG A 86 0.59 7.17 -12.54
CA ARG A 86 -0.58 6.39 -12.11
C ARG A 86 -0.20 5.04 -11.56
N LYS A 87 -1.05 4.55 -10.65
CA LYS A 87 -1.02 3.21 -10.08
C LYS A 87 -2.38 2.55 -10.21
N TYR A 88 -2.39 1.22 -10.27
CA TYR A 88 -3.61 0.48 -10.01
C TYR A 88 -3.92 0.58 -8.52
N CYS A 89 -5.20 0.48 -8.18
CA CYS A 89 -5.64 0.47 -6.79
C CYS A 89 -6.99 -0.24 -6.66
N LEU A 90 -7.41 -0.47 -5.42
CA LEU A 90 -8.78 -0.87 -5.11
C LEU A 90 -9.63 0.38 -4.87
N ARG A 91 -10.85 0.43 -5.41
CA ARG A 91 -11.84 1.48 -5.11
C ARG A 91 -12.23 1.43 -3.64
N ILE A 92 -12.42 0.23 -3.11
CA ILE A 92 -12.65 -0.09 -1.70
C ILE A 92 -11.43 -0.87 -1.21
N PRO A 93 -10.67 -0.39 -0.21
CA PRO A 93 -9.56 -1.16 0.37
C PRO A 93 -10.02 -2.47 1.02
N GLY A 94 -9.13 -3.46 1.07
CA GLY A 94 -9.40 -4.80 1.61
C GLY A 94 -10.00 -4.80 3.01
N PRO A 95 -9.44 -4.07 3.99
CA PRO A 95 -9.99 -4.00 5.36
C PRO A 95 -11.41 -3.42 5.45
N LEU A 96 -11.87 -2.72 4.41
CA LEU A 96 -13.24 -2.19 4.31
C LEU A 96 -14.18 -3.10 3.51
N GLY A 97 -13.78 -4.36 3.26
CA GLY A 97 -14.55 -5.34 2.51
C GLY A 97 -14.37 -5.26 1.00
N GLY A 98 -13.32 -4.57 0.54
CA GLY A 98 -12.98 -4.52 -0.87
C GLY A 98 -12.45 -5.85 -1.39
N GLU A 99 -13.05 -6.33 -2.49
CA GLU A 99 -12.54 -7.51 -3.18
C GLU A 99 -11.28 -7.18 -3.99
N TYR A 100 -10.31 -8.09 -3.98
CA TYR A 100 -9.17 -8.00 -4.87
C TYR A 100 -9.61 -8.38 -6.29
N GLY A 101 -9.43 -7.45 -7.23
CA GLY A 101 -9.75 -7.70 -8.64
C GLY A 101 -11.12 -7.16 -9.07
N GLY A 102 -11.57 -7.62 -10.23
CA GLY A 102 -12.90 -7.39 -10.76
C GLY A 102 -13.29 -5.91 -10.90
N ASP A 103 -14.53 -5.62 -10.49
CA ASP A 103 -15.11 -4.28 -10.53
C ASP A 103 -14.59 -3.37 -9.40
N ASN A 104 -13.71 -3.87 -8.51
CA ASN A 104 -13.07 -3.04 -7.50
C ASN A 104 -11.76 -2.41 -7.99
N LEU A 105 -11.23 -2.83 -9.15
CA LEU A 105 -9.99 -2.27 -9.70
C LEU A 105 -10.20 -0.87 -10.29
N ALA A 106 -9.32 0.06 -9.94
CA ALA A 106 -9.28 1.43 -10.48
C ALA A 106 -7.83 1.90 -10.74
N THR A 107 -7.69 3.14 -11.24
CA THR A 107 -6.40 3.83 -11.29
C THR A 107 -6.48 5.17 -10.58
N LEU A 108 -5.38 5.56 -9.93
CA LEU A 108 -5.24 6.83 -9.22
C LEU A 108 -3.80 7.33 -9.36
N SER A 109 -3.54 8.62 -9.13
CA SER A 109 -2.15 9.07 -9.01
C SER A 109 -1.51 8.47 -7.75
N LEU A 110 -0.19 8.20 -7.79
CA LEU A 110 0.51 7.67 -6.60
C LEU A 110 0.34 8.61 -5.40
N HIS A 111 0.43 9.92 -5.61
CA HIS A 111 0.29 10.90 -4.52
C HIS A 111 -1.09 10.82 -3.85
N GLU A 112 -2.17 10.84 -4.64
CA GLU A 112 -3.53 10.71 -4.10
C GLU A 112 -3.74 9.36 -3.41
N LEU A 113 -3.21 8.28 -3.99
CA LEU A 113 -3.32 6.94 -3.42
C LEU A 113 -2.71 6.87 -2.03
N ILE A 114 -1.49 7.36 -1.87
CA ILE A 114 -0.80 7.38 -0.57
C ILE A 114 -1.53 8.29 0.42
N SER A 115 -2.02 9.44 -0.02
CA SER A 115 -2.70 10.38 0.88
C SER A 115 -4.05 9.87 1.37
N VAL A 116 -4.91 9.41 0.47
CA VAL A 116 -6.24 8.89 0.80
C VAL A 116 -6.14 7.63 1.65
N SER A 117 -5.30 6.67 1.26
CA SER A 117 -5.11 5.44 2.05
C SER A 117 -4.57 5.72 3.45
N GLY A 118 -3.62 6.66 3.60
CA GLY A 118 -3.09 7.03 4.91
C GLY A 118 -4.13 7.69 5.81
N HIS A 119 -5.00 8.52 5.25
CA HIS A 119 -6.12 9.11 5.99
C HIS A 119 -7.12 8.04 6.45
N ILE A 120 -7.50 7.11 5.58
CA ILE A 120 -8.43 6.03 5.89
C ILE A 120 -7.83 5.10 6.95
N ALA A 121 -6.59 4.64 6.74
CA ALA A 121 -5.88 3.76 7.67
C ALA A 121 -5.85 4.35 9.09
N ARG A 122 -5.53 5.64 9.22
CA ARG A 122 -5.53 6.33 10.52
C ARG A 122 -6.89 6.32 11.22
N GLN A 123 -7.98 6.40 10.48
CA GLN A 123 -9.33 6.41 11.09
C GLN A 123 -9.72 5.04 11.66
N ILE A 124 -9.13 3.96 11.15
CA ILE A 124 -9.52 2.59 11.50
C ILE A 124 -8.46 1.83 12.32
N GLU A 125 -7.25 2.38 12.49
CA GLU A 125 -6.13 1.71 13.17
C GLU A 125 -6.49 1.11 14.54
N ASP A 126 -7.20 1.87 15.37
CA ASP A 126 -7.54 1.45 16.74
C ASP A 126 -8.84 0.63 16.83
N LEU A 127 -9.45 0.30 15.70
CA LEU A 127 -10.69 -0.48 15.67
C LEU A 127 -10.37 -1.98 15.79
N PRO A 128 -11.11 -2.72 16.63
CA PRO A 128 -10.97 -4.17 16.66
C PRO A 128 -11.50 -4.81 15.38
N ASP A 129 -10.98 -5.98 15.05
CA ASP A 129 -11.48 -6.81 13.96
C ASP A 129 -13.00 -7.01 14.06
N GLY A 130 -13.71 -6.81 12.95
CA GLY A 130 -15.17 -6.91 12.89
C GLY A 130 -15.92 -5.68 13.40
N ALA A 131 -15.24 -4.59 13.77
CA ALA A 131 -15.89 -3.32 14.07
C ALA A 131 -16.73 -2.83 12.89
N GLN A 132 -17.90 -2.26 13.20
CA GLN A 132 -18.74 -1.60 12.20
C GLN A 132 -18.31 -0.15 12.03
N VAL A 133 -18.04 0.24 10.77
CA VAL A 133 -17.68 1.61 10.41
C VAL A 133 -18.76 2.23 9.54
N VAL A 134 -18.94 3.55 9.68
CA VAL A 134 -19.83 4.34 8.81
C VAL A 134 -18.98 5.40 8.13
N LEU A 135 -18.84 5.30 6.81
CA LEU A 135 -18.18 6.32 6.01
C LEU A 135 -19.13 7.51 5.84
N LYS A 136 -18.68 8.69 6.30
CA LYS A 136 -19.39 9.95 6.08
C LYS A 136 -18.67 10.73 4.99
N VAL A 137 -19.37 10.98 3.89
CA VAL A 137 -18.92 11.94 2.88
C VAL A 137 -19.22 13.34 3.43
N VAL A 138 -18.18 14.15 3.60
CA VAL A 138 -18.29 15.54 4.04
C VAL A 138 -17.81 16.43 2.90
N ASP A 139 -18.69 17.32 2.44
CA ASP A 139 -18.43 18.29 1.36
C ASP A 139 -17.52 19.44 1.82
#